data_AF-A0A445EFC1-F1
#
_entry.id   AF-A0A445EFC1-F1
#
_cell.length_a   1.000
_cell.length_b   1.000
_cell.length_c   1.000
_cell.angle_alpha   90.00
_cell.angle_beta   90.00
_cell.angle_gamma   90.00
#
_symmetry.space_group_name_H-M   'P 1'
#
loop_
_entity.id
_entity.type
_entity.pdbx_description
1 polymer ?
#
loop_
_entity_poly.entity_id
_entity_poly.type
_entity_poly.pdbx_seq_one_letter_code
_entity_poly.pdbx_strand_id
1 'polypeptide(L)'
;MISFSENFQTNNFNEIFQFLILLCSTLCIPLSVEYIECTEMALTEFLLFILTATLGGMFLCGANDLITIFVAPECFSLCSYLRSGYTKKDVRSNEATTKYLLMGGASSSILVHGFSWLYGSSGGEIEL
;
A
#
# COMPACT_ATOMS: atom_id res chain seq x y z
N MET A 1 22.77 -7.94 -7.16
CA MET A 1 22.59 -8.60 -5.86
C MET A 1 21.28 -9.35 -5.94
N ILE A 2 21.33 -10.65 -5.67
CA ILE A 2 20.41 -11.67 -6.16
C ILE A 2 19.08 -11.54 -5.40
N SER A 3 17.98 -11.28 -6.10
CA SER A 3 16.65 -11.17 -5.51
C SER A 3 15.71 -12.19 -6.17
N PHE A 4 14.81 -12.74 -5.35
CA PHE A 4 13.85 -13.81 -5.62
C PHE A 4 13.55 -14.08 -7.11
N SER A 5 14.24 -15.07 -7.69
CA SER A 5 13.88 -15.74 -8.95
C SER A 5 13.44 -14.82 -10.11
N GLU A 6 14.27 -13.84 -10.49
CA GLU A 6 14.06 -12.88 -11.61
C GLU A 6 12.89 -11.87 -11.45
N ASN A 7 11.97 -12.09 -10.52
CA ASN A 7 10.77 -11.26 -10.33
C ASN A 7 10.94 -9.95 -9.57
N PHE A 8 12.10 -9.74 -8.93
CA PHE A 8 12.35 -8.53 -8.14
C PHE A 8 13.65 -7.86 -8.60
N GLN A 9 13.53 -6.86 -9.46
CA GLN A 9 14.68 -6.11 -9.94
C GLN A 9 14.99 -4.93 -9.02
N THR A 10 16.25 -4.84 -8.58
CA THR A 10 16.74 -3.67 -7.85
C THR A 10 17.56 -2.83 -8.82
N ASN A 11 16.96 -1.75 -9.33
CA ASN A 11 17.63 -0.77 -10.18
C ASN A 11 17.71 0.58 -9.43
N ASN A 12 18.62 1.47 -9.84
CA ASN A 12 18.80 2.80 -9.24
C ASN A 12 17.48 3.61 -9.21
N PHE A 13 16.59 3.39 -10.19
CA PHE A 13 15.25 3.98 -10.20
C PHE A 13 14.41 3.50 -9.00
N ASN A 14 14.33 2.19 -8.77
CA ASN A 14 13.56 1.59 -7.68
C ASN A 14 14.07 2.05 -6.31
N GLU A 15 15.40 2.16 -6.16
CA GLU A 15 16.01 2.70 -4.93
C GLU A 15 15.57 4.14 -4.65
N ILE A 16 15.44 5.00 -5.66
CA ILE A 16 14.97 6.38 -5.48
C ILE A 16 13.53 6.41 -4.96
N PHE A 17 12.63 5.58 -5.50
CA PHE A 17 11.24 5.51 -5.02
C PHE A 17 11.13 4.88 -3.64
N GLN A 18 11.91 3.84 -3.35
CA GLN A 18 11.96 3.24 -2.02
C GLN A 18 12.47 4.24 -0.98
N PHE A 19 13.49 5.02 -1.32
CA PHE A 19 13.99 6.10 -0.47
C PHE A 19 12.94 7.18 -0.23
N LEU A 20 12.19 7.56 -1.28
CA LEU A 20 11.09 8.53 -1.17
C LEU A 20 9.98 8.02 -0.23
N ILE A 21 9.57 6.75 -0.36
CA ILE A 21 8.56 6.13 0.51
C ILE A 21 9.04 6.08 1.96
N LEU A 22 10.30 5.71 2.18
CA LEU A 22 10.90 5.71 3.52
C LEU A 22 10.93 7.12 4.12
N LEU A 23 11.30 8.13 3.34
CA LEU A 23 11.30 9.53 3.77
C LEU A 23 9.89 9.99 4.17
N CYS A 24 8.88 9.71 3.33
CA CYS A 24 7.49 10.03 3.64
C CYS A 24 7.01 9.33 4.92
N SER A 25 7.30 8.04 5.09
CA SER A 25 6.90 7.29 6.29
C SER A 25 7.57 7.83 7.55
N THR A 26 8.85 8.20 7.46
CA THR A 26 9.62 8.80 8.57
C THR A 26 9.05 10.14 8.98
N LEU A 27 8.62 10.98 8.02
CA LEU A 27 7.97 12.25 8.30
C LEU A 27 6.55 12.09 8.85
N CYS A 28 5.82 11.05 8.44
CA CYS A 28 4.47 10.78 8.95
C CYS A 28 4.44 10.37 10.42
N ILE A 29 5.47 9.67 10.92
CA ILE A 29 5.52 9.21 12.32
C ILE A 29 5.42 10.37 13.32
N PRO A 30 6.30 11.39 13.33
CA PRO A 30 6.23 12.48 14.31
C PRO A 30 4.96 13.31 14.18
N LEU A 31 4.47 13.53 12.95
CA LEU A 31 3.20 14.24 12.71
C LEU A 31 2.00 13.52 13.33
N SER A 32 2.04 12.20 13.37
CA SER A 32 0.93 11.41 13.92
C SER A 32 0.99 11.20 15.42
N VAL A 33 2.17 11.33 16.05
CA VAL A 33 2.31 11.12 17.51
C VAL A 33 1.44 12.10 18.28
N GLU A 34 1.53 13.39 17.96
CA GLU A 34 0.76 14.45 18.63
C GLU A 34 -0.76 14.23 18.49
N TYR A 35 -1.20 13.77 17.31
CA TYR A 35 -2.61 13.47 17.07
C TYR A 35 -3.14 12.27 17.88
N ILE A 36 -2.33 11.21 18.00
CA ILE A 36 -2.73 9.99 18.71
C ILE A 36 -2.72 10.20 20.22
N GLU A 37 -1.75 10.96 20.74
CA GLU A 37 -1.69 11.34 22.16
C GLU A 37 -2.93 12.16 22.56
N CYS A 38 -3.39 13.07 21.69
CA CYS A 38 -4.60 13.86 21.93
C CYS A 38 -5.89 13.01 21.94
N THR A 39 -5.89 11.88 21.23
CA THR A 39 -7.08 11.03 21.07
C THR A 39 -7.08 9.79 21.98
N GLU A 40 -6.09 9.66 22.88
CA GLU A 40 -5.93 8.55 23.83
C GLU A 40 -5.99 7.14 23.20
N MET A 41 -5.48 7.00 21.97
CA MET A 41 -5.47 5.73 21.24
C MET A 41 -4.10 5.03 21.31
N ALA A 42 -4.06 3.73 21.03
CA ALA A 42 -2.82 2.96 21.10
C ALA A 42 -1.83 3.38 20.01
N LEU A 43 -0.69 3.98 20.36
CA LEU A 43 0.34 4.34 19.37
C LEU A 43 0.85 3.14 18.57
N THR A 44 0.93 1.97 19.21
CA THR A 44 1.50 0.74 18.62
C THR A 44 0.71 0.23 17.43
N GLU A 45 -0.63 0.21 17.48
CA GLU A 45 -1.46 -0.29 16.38
C GLU A 45 -1.32 0.61 15.14
N PHE A 46 -1.31 1.92 15.35
CA PHE A 46 -1.13 2.89 14.27
C PHE A 46 0.26 2.78 13.61
N LEU A 47 1.31 2.65 14.42
CA LEU A 47 2.66 2.39 13.94
C LEU A 47 2.72 1.10 13.11
N LEU A 48 2.06 0.02 13.56
CA LEU A 48 2.02 -1.24 12.83
C LEU A 48 1.38 -1.07 11.44
N PHE A 49 0.28 -0.32 11.33
CA PHE A 49 -0.34 -0.02 10.03
C PHE A 49 0.56 0.84 9.14
N ILE A 50 1.27 1.83 9.68
CA ILE A 50 2.25 2.62 8.92
C ILE A 50 3.38 1.74 8.39
N LEU A 51 4.02 0.94 9.25
CA LEU A 51 5.14 0.10 8.83
C LEU A 51 4.70 -0.94 7.79
N THR A 52 3.53 -1.55 7.98
CA THR A 52 2.99 -2.54 7.03
C THR A 52 2.68 -1.88 5.68
N ALA A 53 2.13 -0.66 5.68
CA ALA A 53 1.93 0.10 4.45
C ALA A 53 3.28 0.42 3.77
N THR A 54 4.26 0.91 4.51
CA THR A 54 5.61 1.21 3.98
C THR A 54 6.22 -0.03 3.32
N LEU A 55 6.12 -1.20 3.95
CA LEU A 55 6.58 -2.47 3.37
C LEU A 55 5.87 -2.79 2.06
N GLY A 56 4.54 -2.65 2.01
CA GLY A 56 3.77 -2.85 0.77
C GLY A 56 4.21 -1.91 -0.36
N GLY A 57 4.48 -0.63 -0.03
CA GLY A 57 5.01 0.35 -0.98
C GLY A 57 6.41 0.00 -1.48
N MET A 58 7.30 -0.48 -0.60
CA MET A 58 8.65 -0.92 -1.00
C MET A 58 8.62 -2.14 -1.92
N PHE A 59 7.67 -3.06 -1.69
CA PHE A 59 7.43 -4.20 -2.58
C PHE A 59 6.94 -3.76 -3.96
N LEU A 60 6.05 -2.77 -4.03
CA LEU A 60 5.56 -2.23 -5.29
C LEU A 60 6.68 -1.64 -6.16
N CYS A 61 7.66 -0.96 -5.56
CA CYS A 61 8.76 -0.36 -6.30
C CYS A 61 9.65 -1.39 -7.02
N GLY A 62 9.72 -2.63 -6.55
CA GLY A 62 10.54 -3.67 -7.18
C GLY A 62 9.74 -4.71 -7.95
N ALA A 63 8.43 -4.51 -8.10
CA ALA A 63 7.53 -5.47 -8.73
C ALA A 63 7.76 -5.54 -10.25
N ASN A 64 8.07 -6.73 -10.78
CA ASN A 64 8.18 -6.96 -12.23
C ASN A 64 7.00 -7.78 -12.80
N ASP A 65 6.24 -8.49 -11.96
CA ASP A 65 5.06 -9.24 -12.40
C ASP A 65 3.75 -8.47 -12.21
N LEU A 66 2.79 -8.73 -13.10
CA LEU A 66 1.39 -8.30 -12.97
C LEU A 66 0.78 -8.65 -11.60
N ILE A 67 1.12 -9.82 -11.05
CA ILE A 67 0.60 -10.29 -9.74
C ILE A 67 1.16 -9.43 -8.61
N THR A 68 2.47 -9.17 -8.61
CA THR A 68 3.12 -8.37 -7.57
C THR A 68 2.64 -6.92 -7.62
N ILE A 69 2.47 -6.38 -8.83
CA ILE A 69 1.90 -5.04 -9.06
C ILE A 69 0.44 -4.96 -8.58
N PHE A 70 -0.30 -6.07 -8.53
CA PHE A 70 -1.64 -6.10 -7.95
C PHE A 70 -1.63 -6.23 -6.42
N VAL A 71 -0.87 -7.18 -5.88
CA VAL A 71 -0.91 -7.52 -4.45
C VAL A 71 -0.27 -6.44 -3.58
N ALA A 72 0.83 -5.82 -4.03
CA ALA A 72 1.53 -4.81 -3.26
C ALA A 72 0.67 -3.56 -2.93
N PRO A 73 -0.02 -2.92 -3.91
CA PRO A 73 -0.89 -1.78 -3.62
C PRO A 73 -2.16 -2.17 -2.86
N GLU A 74 -2.67 -3.40 -3.00
CA GLU A 74 -3.77 -3.89 -2.18
C GLU A 74 -3.38 -3.95 -0.69
N CYS A 75 -2.20 -4.51 -0.39
CA CYS A 75 -1.68 -4.53 0.98
C CYS A 75 -1.49 -3.12 1.55
N PHE A 76 -0.91 -2.21 0.76
CA PHE A 76 -0.77 -0.79 1.13
C PHE A 76 -2.12 -0.12 1.38
N SER A 77 -3.11 -0.41 0.55
CA SER A 77 -4.44 0.18 0.60
C SER A 77 -5.25 -0.31 1.80
N LEU A 78 -5.21 -1.61 2.10
CA LEU A 78 -5.86 -2.19 3.28
C LEU A 78 -5.35 -1.56 4.58
N CYS A 79 -4.04 -1.37 4.71
CA CYS A 79 -3.44 -0.67 5.86
C CYS A 79 -3.94 0.78 5.95
N SER A 80 -4.11 1.45 4.81
CA SER A 80 -4.62 2.82 4.74
C SER A 80 -6.11 2.91 5.07
N TYR A 81 -6.92 1.91 4.69
CA TYR A 81 -8.33 1.83 5.08
C TYR A 81 -8.47 1.66 6.59
N LEU A 82 -7.72 0.72 7.19
CA LEU A 82 -7.74 0.51 8.64
C LEU A 82 -7.31 1.75 9.42
N ARG A 83 -6.31 2.48 8.92
CA ARG A 83 -5.83 3.74 9.50
C ARG A 83 -6.84 4.88 9.38
N SER A 84 -7.62 4.94 8.30
CA SER A 84 -8.68 5.96 8.16
C SER A 84 -9.82 5.81 9.17
N GLY A 85 -10.00 4.57 9.67
CA GLY A 85 -11.07 4.17 10.62
C GLY A 85 -10.58 4.00 12.04
N TYR A 86 -9.42 4.57 12.36
CA TYR A 86 -8.75 4.32 13.63
C TYR A 86 -9.60 4.77 14.82
N THR A 87 -10.29 5.92 14.68
CA THR A 87 -11.24 6.43 15.68
C THR A 87 -12.58 5.71 15.60
N LYS A 88 -12.67 4.49 16.13
CA LYS A 88 -13.87 3.63 16.07
C LYS A 88 -15.14 4.26 16.66
N LYS A 89 -14.99 5.21 17.60
CA LYS A 89 -16.12 5.90 18.27
C LYS A 89 -16.69 7.06 17.43
N ASP A 90 -15.97 7.51 16.42
CA ASP A 90 -16.36 8.65 15.61
C ASP A 90 -17.07 8.18 14.33
N VAL A 91 -18.32 8.64 14.16
CA VAL A 91 -19.17 8.24 13.02
C VAL A 91 -18.58 8.72 11.70
N ARG A 92 -17.91 9.89 11.68
CA ARG A 92 -17.30 10.46 10.48
C ARG A 92 -16.08 9.66 10.05
N SER A 93 -15.26 9.18 10.99
CA SER A 93 -14.15 8.27 10.70
C SER A 93 -14.66 6.96 10.08
N ASN A 94 -15.72 6.37 10.65
CA ASN A 94 -16.29 5.12 10.13
C ASN A 94 -16.93 5.29 8.73
N GLU A 95 -17.60 6.42 8.49
CA GLU A 95 -18.12 6.78 7.17
C GLU A 95 -16.99 6.96 6.16
N ALA A 96 -15.90 7.65 6.55
CA ALA A 96 -14.73 7.85 5.70
C ALA A 96 -14.09 6.51 5.31
N THR A 97 -13.90 5.58 6.25
CA THR A 97 -13.36 4.25 5.97
C THR A 97 -14.22 3.47 5.02
N THR A 98 -15.54 3.48 5.21
CA THR A 98 -16.47 2.77 4.34
C THR A 98 -16.40 3.32 2.92
N LYS A 99 -16.40 4.65 2.76
CA LYS A 99 -16.25 5.28 1.44
C LYS A 99 -14.91 4.96 0.80
N TYR A 100 -13.83 4.99 1.58
CA TYR A 100 -12.49 4.77 1.07
C TYR A 100 -12.25 3.32 0.65
N LEU A 101 -12.77 2.36 1.42
CA LEU A 101 -12.79 0.95 1.06
C LEU A 101 -13.60 0.70 -0.22
N LEU A 102 -14.79 1.30 -0.36
CA LEU A 102 -15.63 1.13 -1.55
C LEU A 102 -14.99 1.71 -2.82
N MET A 103 -14.44 2.93 -2.74
CA MET A 103 -13.70 3.52 -3.86
C MET A 103 -12.46 2.70 -4.21
N GLY A 104 -11.76 2.22 -3.18
CA GLY A 104 -10.63 1.31 -3.28
C GLY A 104 -10.94 0.03 -4.04
N GLY A 105 -11.93 -0.73 -3.56
CA GLY A 105 -12.35 -1.99 -4.16
C GLY A 105 -12.87 -1.83 -5.59
N ALA A 106 -13.56 -0.72 -5.88
CA ALA A 106 -13.98 -0.41 -7.26
C ALA A 106 -12.77 -0.18 -8.18
N SER A 107 -11.80 0.63 -7.74
CA SER A 107 -10.55 0.89 -8.47
C SER A 107 -9.75 -0.40 -8.69
N SER A 108 -9.63 -1.22 -7.65
CA SER A 108 -8.95 -2.52 -7.69
C SER A 108 -9.58 -3.49 -8.68
N SER A 109 -10.93 -3.55 -8.71
CA SER A 109 -11.67 -4.37 -9.65
C SER A 109 -11.42 -3.96 -11.11
N ILE A 110 -11.37 -2.66 -11.38
CA ILE A 110 -11.07 -2.11 -12.71
C ILE A 110 -9.63 -2.46 -13.11
N LEU A 111 -8.69 -2.36 -12.17
CA LEU A 111 -7.28 -2.70 -12.38
C LEU A 111 -7.09 -4.19 -12.73
N VAL A 112 -7.70 -5.11 -11.96
CA VAL A 112 -7.69 -6.56 -12.26
C VAL A 112 -8.31 -6.86 -13.61
N HIS A 113 -9.39 -6.17 -13.98
CA HIS A 113 -9.97 -6.33 -15.31
C HIS A 113 -9.01 -5.90 -16.42
N GLY A 114 -8.28 -4.80 -16.22
CA GLY A 114 -7.21 -4.37 -17.12
C GLY A 114 -6.08 -5.39 -17.24
N PHE A 115 -5.63 -5.95 -16.10
CA PHE A 115 -4.61 -7.00 -16.08
C PHE A 115 -5.06 -8.27 -16.77
N SER A 116 -6.33 -8.67 -16.62
CA SER A 116 -6.89 -9.81 -17.36
C SER A 116 -6.79 -9.62 -18.88
N TRP A 117 -6.99 -8.40 -19.38
CA TRP A 117 -6.89 -8.14 -20.82
C TRP A 117 -5.44 -8.13 -21.30
N LEU A 118 -4.52 -7.49 -20.55
CA LEU A 118 -3.09 -7.51 -20.85
C LEU A 118 -2.53 -8.94 -20.86
N TYR A 119 -2.86 -9.73 -19.82
CA TYR A 119 -2.47 -11.12 -19.70
C TYR A 119 -2.98 -11.97 -20.88
N GLY A 120 -4.24 -11.79 -21.28
CA GLY A 120 -4.82 -12.46 -22.44
C GLY A 120 -4.18 -12.07 -23.77
N SER A 121 -3.80 -10.80 -23.93
CA SER A 121 -3.13 -10.31 -25.14
C SER A 121 -1.66 -10.75 -25.23
N SER A 122 -0.98 -10.92 -24.10
CA SER A 122 0.42 -11.38 -24.04
C SER A 122 0.58 -12.89 -24.21
N GLY A 123 -0.53 -13.63 -24.42
CA GLY A 123 -0.48 -15.08 -24.59
C GLY A 123 -0.19 -15.86 -23.30
N GLY A 124 -0.37 -15.24 -22.14
CA GLY A 124 -0.20 -15.88 -20.83
C GLY A 124 1.10 -15.55 -20.08
N GLU A 125 1.87 -14.57 -20.54
CA GLU A 125 3.04 -14.03 -19.81
C GLU A 125 2.60 -13.13 -18.65
N ILE A 126 3.22 -13.33 -17.48
CA ILE A 126 2.97 -12.55 -16.25
C ILE A 126 4.06 -11.51 -15.96
N GLU A 127 5.23 -11.66 -16.58
CA GLU A 127 6.37 -10.77 -16.45
C GLU A 127 6.26 -9.63 -17.47
N LEU A 128 6.67 -8.44 -17.04
CA LEU A 128 6.78 -7.24 -17.87
C LEU A 128 8.21 -7.05 -18.40
#